data_AF-A0A2U0S2F6-F1
#
_entry.id   AF-A0A2U0S2F6-F1
#
_cell.length_a   1.000
_cell.length_b   1.000
_cell.length_c   1.000
_cell.angle_alpha   90.00
_cell.angle_beta   90.00
_cell.angle_gamma   90.00
#
_symmetry.space_group_name_H-M   'P 1'
#
loop_
_entity.id
_entity.type
_entity.pdbx_description
1 polymer ?
#
loop_
_entity_poly.entity_id
_entity_poly.type
_entity_poly.pdbx_seq_one_letter_code
_entity_poly.pdbx_strand_id
1 'polypeptide(L)'
;MPEKIIGHGTWYDKTASKIIAREKKLGRSLDLVRTESGLGASGFPHIGSFADCARSYAVALALKEQGINSEYIAFADDLDGLRKVPAGLPDSLAKYLGYPVTSIPDLYGCHDSFGEHMTSLLLDSLDQSGIKYTFMSAQKSYEQGLFTEQVKTILSNAQKVGEIVKD
;
A
#
# COMPACT_ATOMS: atom_id res chain seq x y z
N MET A 1 -11.08 -15.50 35.85
CA MET A 1 -9.83 -15.90 35.17
C MET A 1 -9.11 -14.62 34.80
N PRO A 2 -7.79 -14.48 35.04
CA PRO A 2 -7.07 -13.29 34.59
C PRO A 2 -7.12 -13.19 33.06
N GLU A 3 -7.23 -11.97 32.53
CA GLU A 3 -7.20 -11.75 31.09
C GLU A 3 -5.85 -12.20 30.52
N LYS A 4 -5.89 -13.02 29.47
CA LYS A 4 -4.67 -13.49 28.80
C LYS A 4 -4.12 -12.36 27.94
N ILE A 5 -2.95 -11.85 28.30
CA ILE A 5 -2.20 -10.89 27.48
C ILE A 5 -1.59 -11.64 26.28
N ILE A 6 -1.76 -11.09 25.07
CA ILE A 6 -1.18 -11.60 23.83
C ILE A 6 -0.06 -10.62 23.43
N GLY A 7 1.15 -11.13 23.17
CA GLY A 7 2.31 -10.30 22.85
C GLY A 7 2.56 -9.26 23.94
N HIS A 8 2.62 -7.99 23.56
CA HIS A 8 2.79 -6.85 24.47
C HIS A 8 1.46 -6.28 25.01
N GLY A 9 0.32 -6.92 24.71
CA GLY A 9 -1.00 -6.48 25.16
C GLY A 9 -1.58 -5.32 24.36
N THR A 10 -1.13 -5.12 23.13
CA THR A 10 -1.55 -4.01 22.28
C THR A 10 -2.64 -4.40 21.28
N TRP A 11 -3.16 -3.41 20.56
CA TRP A 11 -4.17 -3.66 19.52
C TRP A 11 -3.58 -4.42 18.32
N TYR A 12 -2.31 -4.23 17.97
CA TYR A 12 -1.67 -4.92 16.85
C TYR A 12 -1.37 -6.39 17.18
N ASP A 13 -1.08 -6.71 18.46
CA ASP A 13 -0.97 -8.10 18.93
C ASP A 13 -2.29 -8.86 18.74
N LYS A 14 -3.40 -8.22 19.14
CA LYS A 14 -4.75 -8.78 18.98
C LYS A 14 -5.10 -8.94 17.50
N THR A 15 -4.73 -8.00 16.65
CA THR A 15 -4.94 -8.07 15.20
C THR A 15 -4.17 -9.24 14.58
N ALA A 16 -2.87 -9.36 14.88
CA ALA A 16 -2.06 -10.49 14.42
C ALA A 16 -2.64 -11.84 14.86
N SER A 17 -3.05 -11.97 16.13
CA SER A 17 -3.68 -13.20 16.63
C SER A 17 -4.97 -13.56 15.87
N LYS A 18 -5.80 -12.56 15.55
CA LYS A 18 -7.01 -12.76 14.74
C LYS A 18 -6.69 -13.18 13.31
N ILE A 19 -5.65 -12.60 12.69
CA ILE A 19 -5.18 -13.00 11.36
C ILE A 19 -4.76 -14.47 11.38
N ILE A 20 -3.92 -14.86 12.34
CA ILE A 20 -3.45 -16.25 12.48
C ILE A 20 -4.62 -17.23 12.65
N ALA A 21 -5.58 -16.90 13.51
CA ALA A 21 -6.76 -17.74 13.72
C ALA A 21 -7.63 -17.85 12.45
N ARG A 22 -7.79 -16.74 11.71
CA ARG A 22 -8.52 -16.71 10.44
C ARG A 22 -7.84 -17.58 9.38
N GLU A 23 -6.54 -17.40 9.16
CA GLU A 23 -5.82 -18.16 8.13
C GLU A 23 -5.83 -19.67 8.44
N LYS A 24 -5.68 -20.06 9.72
CA LYS A 24 -5.87 -21.46 10.16
C LYS A 24 -7.27 -21.99 9.85
N LYS A 25 -8.31 -21.20 10.15
CA LYS A 25 -9.71 -21.57 9.86
C LYS A 25 -9.96 -21.74 8.36
N LEU A 26 -9.31 -20.93 7.53
CA LEU A 26 -9.39 -21.00 6.07
C LEU A 26 -8.49 -22.09 5.45
N GLY A 27 -7.67 -22.78 6.25
CA GLY A 27 -6.70 -23.76 5.77
C GLY A 27 -5.60 -23.17 4.89
N ARG A 28 -5.30 -21.88 5.04
CA ARG A 28 -4.26 -21.17 4.26
C ARG A 28 -2.90 -21.29 4.95
N SER A 29 -1.84 -21.24 4.15
CA SER A 29 -0.46 -21.28 4.67
C SER A 29 -0.16 -20.07 5.54
N LEU A 30 0.64 -20.30 6.58
CA LEU A 30 1.20 -19.30 7.47
C LEU A 30 2.72 -19.13 7.26
N ASP A 31 3.29 -19.71 6.19
CA ASP A 31 4.73 -19.66 5.92
C ASP A 31 5.22 -18.23 5.63
N LEU A 32 4.33 -17.39 5.09
CA LEU A 32 4.55 -15.97 4.91
C LEU A 32 3.20 -15.23 4.87
N VAL A 33 3.00 -14.32 5.81
CA VAL A 33 1.83 -13.44 5.84
C VAL A 33 2.27 -12.02 5.48
N ARG A 34 1.64 -11.43 4.46
CA ARG A 34 1.95 -10.06 4.05
C ARG A 34 0.94 -9.07 4.61
N THR A 35 1.43 -7.97 5.17
CA THR A 35 0.62 -6.77 5.39
C THR A 35 0.94 -5.77 4.30
N GLU A 36 0.01 -4.88 4.00
CA GLU A 36 0.15 -3.93 2.90
C GLU A 36 -0.43 -2.57 3.30
N SER A 37 0.11 -1.51 2.71
CA SER A 37 -0.52 -0.18 2.69
C SER A 37 -0.38 0.42 1.29
N GLY A 38 -1.35 1.25 0.89
CA GLY A 38 -1.32 2.00 -0.36
C GLY A 38 -0.67 3.37 -0.18
N LEU A 39 0.20 3.76 -1.12
CA LEU A 39 0.85 5.06 -1.17
C LEU A 39 0.27 5.84 -2.35
N GLY A 40 -0.51 6.88 -2.03
CA GLY A 40 -0.98 7.83 -3.03
C GLY A 40 0.15 8.74 -3.50
N ALA A 41 0.48 8.66 -4.79
CA ALA A 41 1.58 9.42 -5.41
C ALA A 41 1.12 10.75 -6.06
N SER A 42 -0.13 11.16 -5.81
CA SER A 42 -0.74 12.30 -6.52
C SER A 42 -0.63 13.65 -5.79
N GLY A 43 0.19 13.75 -4.73
CA GLY A 43 0.38 14.97 -3.96
C GLY A 43 1.22 14.73 -2.71
N PHE A 44 1.44 15.79 -1.92
CA PHE A 44 2.29 15.69 -0.74
C PHE A 44 1.76 14.66 0.26
N PRO A 45 2.59 13.70 0.71
CA PRO A 45 2.19 12.80 1.78
C PRO A 45 2.01 13.58 3.08
N HIS A 46 1.08 13.12 3.91
CA HIS A 46 0.79 13.71 5.21
C HIS A 46 0.86 12.66 6.32
N ILE A 47 0.75 13.10 7.57
CA ILE A 47 0.86 12.20 8.74
C ILE A 47 -0.13 11.02 8.68
N GLY A 48 -1.29 11.19 8.05
CA GLY A 48 -2.23 10.10 7.79
C GLY A 48 -1.65 8.97 6.92
N SER A 49 -0.91 9.29 5.85
CA SER A 49 -0.28 8.31 4.95
C SER A 49 0.82 7.55 5.68
N PHE A 50 1.65 8.27 6.44
CA PHE A 50 2.67 7.67 7.31
C PHE A 50 2.04 6.75 8.35
N ALA A 51 0.96 7.20 9.02
CA ALA A 51 0.30 6.42 10.05
C ALA A 51 -0.30 5.12 9.49
N ASP A 52 -0.72 5.09 8.23
CA ASP A 52 -1.18 3.87 7.59
C ASP A 52 -0.06 2.86 7.39
N CYS A 53 1.07 3.32 6.84
CA CYS A 53 2.29 2.51 6.71
C CYS A 53 2.77 1.95 8.06
N ALA A 54 2.82 2.81 9.08
CA ALA A 54 3.26 2.45 10.42
C ALA A 54 2.33 1.39 11.07
N ARG A 55 1.01 1.48 10.85
CA ARG A 55 0.06 0.48 11.36
C ARG A 55 0.23 -0.87 10.66
N SER A 56 0.38 -0.88 9.34
CA SER A 56 0.62 -2.12 8.58
C SER A 56 1.93 -2.79 8.98
N TYR A 57 2.98 -2.00 9.21
CA TYR A 57 4.25 -2.50 9.73
C TYR A 57 4.15 -3.04 11.17
N ALA A 58 3.43 -2.35 12.06
CA ALA A 58 3.23 -2.81 13.44
C ALA A 58 2.55 -4.19 13.49
N VAL A 59 1.57 -4.43 12.61
CA VAL A 59 0.93 -5.76 12.50
C VAL A 59 1.91 -6.80 11.94
N ALA A 60 2.77 -6.44 10.97
CA ALA A 60 3.81 -7.35 10.49
C ALA A 60 4.77 -7.76 11.61
N LEU A 61 5.22 -6.80 12.43
CA LEU A 61 6.07 -7.10 13.61
C LEU A 61 5.35 -8.02 14.60
N ALA A 62 4.09 -7.73 14.93
CA ALA A 62 3.30 -8.54 15.83
C ALA A 62 3.10 -9.99 15.33
N LEU A 63 2.99 -10.19 14.01
CA LEU A 63 2.97 -11.52 13.40
C LEU A 63 4.31 -12.24 13.63
N LYS A 64 5.45 -11.56 13.44
CA LYS A 64 6.80 -12.13 13.70
C LYS A 64 6.98 -12.53 15.16
N GLU A 65 6.58 -11.67 16.09
CA GLU A 65 6.65 -11.95 17.53
C GLU A 65 5.77 -13.14 17.93
N GLN A 66 4.68 -13.40 17.19
CA GLN A 66 3.82 -14.57 17.36
C GLN A 66 4.29 -15.80 16.55
N GLY A 67 5.52 -15.77 16.03
CA GLY A 67 6.17 -16.89 15.35
C GLY A 67 5.77 -17.08 13.89
N ILE A 68 5.12 -16.09 13.28
CA ILE A 68 4.70 -16.13 11.87
C ILE A 68 5.62 -15.23 11.05
N ASN A 69 6.27 -15.81 10.04
CA ASN A 69 7.07 -15.01 9.12
C ASN A 69 6.16 -14.02 8.38
N SER A 70 6.59 -12.77 8.28
CA SER A 70 5.78 -11.71 7.70
C SER A 70 6.63 -10.69 6.94
N GLU A 71 5.97 -10.03 6.00
CA GLU A 71 6.55 -8.97 5.18
C GLU A 71 5.53 -7.83 5.09
N TYR A 72 6.02 -6.59 5.14
CA TYR A 72 5.19 -5.42 4.92
C TYR A 72 5.47 -4.89 3.50
N ILE A 73 4.43 -4.79 2.67
CA ILE A 73 4.49 -4.20 1.33
C ILE A 73 4.02 -2.75 1.39
N ALA A 74 4.87 -1.83 0.93
CA ALA A 74 4.49 -0.46 0.65
C ALA A 74 4.20 -0.35 -0.86
N PHE A 75 2.92 -0.43 -1.24
CA PHE A 75 2.51 -0.42 -2.64
C PHE A 75 2.12 1.00 -3.06
N ALA A 76 2.82 1.59 -4.04
CA ALA A 76 2.49 2.89 -4.59
C ALA A 76 1.53 2.77 -5.76
N ASP A 77 0.37 3.43 -5.64
CA ASP A 77 -0.62 3.58 -6.71
C ASP A 77 -0.18 4.68 -7.70
N ASP A 78 1.06 4.59 -8.17
CA ASP A 78 1.74 5.62 -8.98
C ASP A 78 1.36 5.61 -10.47
N LEU A 79 0.45 4.72 -10.85
CA LEU A 79 -0.22 4.71 -12.15
C LEU A 79 -1.56 5.47 -12.14
N ASP A 80 -2.05 5.88 -10.96
CA ASP A 80 -3.30 6.64 -10.86
C ASP A 80 -3.19 8.00 -11.57
N GLY A 81 -4.29 8.39 -12.20
CA GLY A 81 -4.39 9.68 -12.87
C GLY A 81 -4.44 10.85 -11.88
N LEU A 82 -3.76 11.96 -12.19
CA LEU A 82 -3.87 13.19 -11.40
C LEU A 82 -5.31 13.73 -11.44
N ARG A 83 -6.08 13.58 -10.36
CA ARG A 83 -7.52 13.92 -10.33
C ARG A 83 -7.79 15.41 -10.16
N LYS A 84 -6.89 16.14 -9.49
CA LYS A 84 -6.94 17.58 -9.26
C LYS A 84 -5.52 18.09 -9.01
N VAL A 85 -5.29 19.39 -9.20
CA VAL A 85 -4.03 20.02 -8.75
C VAL A 85 -4.02 20.05 -7.21
N PRO A 86 -3.01 19.44 -6.55
CA PRO A 86 -2.91 19.48 -5.09
C PRO A 86 -2.67 20.89 -4.57
N ALA A 87 -3.17 21.17 -3.37
CA ALA A 87 -2.95 22.45 -2.72
C ALA A 87 -1.45 22.71 -2.50
N GLY A 88 -0.99 23.93 -2.79
CA GLY A 88 0.42 24.31 -2.68
C GLY A 88 1.29 23.97 -3.90
N LEU A 89 0.72 23.36 -4.95
CA LEU A 89 1.40 23.08 -6.21
C LEU A 89 0.93 24.02 -7.33
N PRO A 90 1.75 24.25 -8.37
CA PRO A 90 1.45 25.23 -9.40
C PRO A 90 0.27 24.80 -10.30
N ASP A 91 -0.57 25.76 -10.68
CA ASP A 91 -1.72 25.58 -11.59
C ASP A 91 -1.32 25.00 -12.96
N SER A 92 -0.05 25.10 -13.35
CA SER A 92 0.49 24.47 -14.56
C SER A 92 0.31 22.96 -14.59
N LEU A 93 0.10 22.31 -13.43
CA LEU A 93 -0.24 20.89 -13.36
C LEU A 93 -1.63 20.57 -13.93
N ALA A 94 -2.52 21.55 -14.09
CA ALA A 94 -3.87 21.34 -14.61
C ALA A 94 -3.86 20.72 -16.03
N LYS A 95 -2.80 20.95 -16.81
CA LYS A 95 -2.64 20.33 -18.14
C LYS A 95 -2.39 18.82 -18.11
N TYR A 96 -2.03 18.27 -16.93
CA TYR A 96 -1.77 16.86 -16.71
C TYR A 96 -2.92 16.15 -15.96
N LEU A 97 -4.09 16.77 -15.81
CA LEU A 97 -5.23 16.10 -15.20
C LEU A 97 -5.61 14.85 -16.00
N GLY A 98 -5.80 13.74 -15.28
CA GLY A 98 -6.07 12.42 -15.85
C GLY A 98 -4.84 11.65 -16.35
N TYR A 99 -3.66 12.27 -16.41
CA TYR A 99 -2.42 11.57 -16.76
C TYR A 99 -1.92 10.78 -15.55
N PRO A 100 -1.38 9.56 -15.74
CA PRO A 100 -0.69 8.83 -14.68
C PRO A 100 0.36 9.71 -14.04
N VAL A 101 0.42 9.75 -12.71
CA VAL A 101 1.35 10.64 -11.99
C VAL A 101 2.83 10.34 -12.30
N THR A 102 3.14 9.11 -12.69
CA THR A 102 4.45 8.67 -13.20
C THR A 102 4.80 9.19 -14.59
N SER A 103 3.83 9.68 -15.37
CA SER A 103 4.07 10.28 -16.69
C SER A 103 4.24 11.81 -16.63
N ILE A 104 3.99 12.41 -15.46
CA ILE A 104 4.07 13.86 -15.26
C ILE A 104 5.52 14.21 -14.87
N PRO A 105 6.16 15.19 -15.52
CA PRO A 105 7.51 15.61 -15.14
C PRO A 105 7.60 16.06 -13.68
N ASP A 106 8.70 15.73 -12.99
CA ASP A 106 8.97 16.26 -11.67
C ASP A 106 9.09 17.80 -11.72
N LEU A 107 8.42 18.47 -10.77
CA LEU A 107 8.44 19.92 -10.64
C LEU A 107 9.79 20.45 -10.14
N TYR A 108 10.56 19.60 -9.46
CA TYR A 108 11.83 19.98 -8.83
C TYR A 108 13.05 19.42 -9.58
N GLY A 109 12.83 18.52 -10.55
CA GLY A 109 13.88 17.92 -11.38
C GLY A 109 14.85 17.02 -10.61
N CYS A 110 14.43 16.45 -9.47
CA CYS A 110 15.25 15.54 -8.66
C CYS A 110 14.85 14.06 -8.79
N HIS A 111 13.69 13.77 -9.38
CA HIS A 111 13.22 12.41 -9.70
C HIS A 111 12.75 12.32 -11.16
N ASP A 112 12.48 11.10 -11.66
CA ASP A 112 12.09 10.90 -13.06
C ASP A 112 10.67 11.41 -13.33
N SER A 113 9.81 11.44 -12.30
CA SER A 113 8.43 11.90 -12.40
C SER A 113 7.90 12.56 -11.13
N PHE A 114 6.80 13.28 -11.28
CA PHE A 114 6.00 13.83 -10.19
C PHE A 114 5.56 12.74 -9.20
N GLY A 115 5.06 11.60 -9.71
CA GLY A 115 4.64 10.48 -8.88
C GLY A 115 5.79 9.91 -8.05
N GLU A 116 6.95 9.73 -8.67
CA GLU A 116 8.14 9.25 -7.97
C GLU A 116 8.61 10.23 -6.89
N HIS A 117 8.64 11.53 -7.19
CA HIS A 117 8.95 12.57 -6.20
C HIS A 117 8.00 12.51 -5.00
N MET A 118 6.69 12.42 -5.23
CA MET A 118 5.71 12.38 -4.13
C MET A 118 5.83 11.12 -3.28
N THR A 119 6.08 9.97 -3.91
CA THR A 119 6.31 8.71 -3.22
C THR A 119 7.60 8.74 -2.40
N SER A 120 8.70 9.29 -2.92
CA SER A 120 9.99 9.31 -2.23
C SER A 120 9.95 10.06 -0.90
N LEU A 121 9.19 11.17 -0.83
CA LEU A 121 8.98 11.92 0.43
C LEU A 121 8.40 11.04 1.55
N LEU A 122 7.48 10.14 1.23
CA LEU A 122 6.91 9.21 2.20
C LEU A 122 7.91 8.11 2.54
N LEU A 123 8.57 7.52 1.54
CA LEU A 123 9.58 6.48 1.75
C LEU A 123 10.72 6.97 2.66
N ASP A 124 11.23 8.18 2.42
CA ASP A 124 12.25 8.82 3.27
C ASP A 124 11.79 8.93 4.72
N SER A 125 10.52 9.28 4.93
CA SER A 125 9.92 9.38 6.28
C SER A 125 9.83 8.01 6.96
N LEU A 126 9.50 6.96 6.22
CA LEU A 126 9.47 5.58 6.72
C LEU A 126 10.88 5.10 7.10
N ASP A 127 11.86 5.38 6.24
CA ASP A 127 13.26 5.00 6.43
C ASP A 127 13.86 5.67 7.67
N GLN A 128 13.64 6.98 7.84
CA GLN A 128 14.05 7.74 9.03
C GLN A 128 13.41 7.20 10.32
N SER A 129 12.21 6.62 10.22
CA SER A 129 11.50 6.01 11.35
C SER A 129 11.87 4.55 11.60
N GLY A 130 12.77 3.97 10.79
CA GLY A 130 13.20 2.58 10.92
C GLY A 130 12.16 1.55 10.47
N ILE A 131 11.12 1.96 9.75
CA ILE A 131 10.09 1.07 9.21
C ILE A 131 10.71 0.27 8.07
N LYS A 132 10.55 -1.07 8.09
CA LYS A 132 11.08 -1.97 7.06
C LYS A 132 9.95 -2.44 6.16
N TYR A 133 10.11 -2.23 4.86
CA TYR A 133 9.10 -2.52 3.86
C TYR A 133 9.73 -3.08 2.58
N THR A 134 8.92 -3.77 1.79
CA THR A 134 9.18 -4.10 0.40
C THR A 134 8.38 -3.13 -0.46
N PHE A 135 9.08 -2.23 -1.15
CA PHE A 135 8.43 -1.25 -2.02
C PHE A 135 7.98 -1.88 -3.34
N MET A 136 6.77 -1.53 -3.77
CA MET A 136 6.22 -1.93 -5.06
C MET A 136 5.58 -0.73 -5.74
N SER A 137 5.89 -0.53 -7.02
CA SER A 137 5.27 0.49 -7.88
C SER A 137 4.17 -0.16 -8.72
N ALA A 138 3.00 0.49 -8.82
CA ALA A 138 1.93 0.05 -9.70
C ALA A 138 2.40 0.07 -11.15
N GLN A 139 3.01 1.16 -11.63
CA GLN A 139 3.53 1.25 -12.99
C GLN A 139 4.43 0.06 -13.32
N LYS A 140 5.45 -0.19 -12.49
CA LYS A 140 6.39 -1.31 -12.71
C LYS A 140 5.69 -2.67 -12.67
N SER A 141 4.73 -2.84 -11.75
CA SER A 141 3.97 -4.09 -11.61
C SER A 141 3.12 -4.38 -12.86
N TYR A 142 2.50 -3.34 -13.45
CA TYR A 142 1.75 -3.44 -14.70
C TYR A 142 2.69 -3.70 -15.89
N GLU A 143 3.79 -2.96 -16.02
CA GLU A 143 4.77 -3.11 -17.11
C GLU A 143 5.40 -4.51 -17.13
N GLN A 144 5.64 -5.10 -15.97
CA GLN A 144 6.19 -6.45 -15.84
C GLN A 144 5.14 -7.56 -16.05
N GLY A 145 3.86 -7.20 -16.24
CA GLY A 145 2.78 -8.16 -16.43
C GLY A 145 2.39 -8.94 -15.17
N LEU A 146 2.76 -8.46 -13.97
CA LEU A 146 2.47 -9.13 -12.70
C LEU A 146 0.96 -9.38 -12.50
N PHE A 147 0.14 -8.47 -13.03
CA PHE A 147 -1.31 -8.52 -12.92
C PHE A 147 -2.03 -9.06 -14.16
N THR A 148 -1.31 -9.52 -15.20
CA THR A 148 -1.92 -9.88 -16.49
C THR A 148 -3.02 -10.93 -16.35
N GLU A 149 -2.79 -11.99 -15.58
CA GLU A 149 -3.78 -13.07 -15.41
C GLU A 149 -4.98 -12.62 -14.56
N GLN A 150 -4.77 -11.78 -13.56
CA GLN A 150 -5.82 -11.19 -12.75
C GLN A 150 -6.69 -10.23 -13.58
N VAL A 151 -6.07 -9.40 -14.42
CA VAL A 151 -6.77 -8.50 -15.35
C VAL A 151 -7.64 -9.30 -16.32
N LYS A 152 -7.09 -10.35 -16.95
CA LYS A 152 -7.88 -11.26 -17.81
C LYS A 152 -9.06 -11.87 -17.06
N THR A 153 -8.81 -12.35 -15.83
CA THR A 153 -9.85 -12.97 -15.00
C THR A 153 -10.98 -12.00 -14.69
N ILE A 154 -10.67 -10.76 -14.31
CA ILE A 154 -11.66 -9.72 -14.03
C ILE A 154 -12.47 -9.40 -15.29
N LEU A 155 -11.80 -9.22 -16.44
CA LEU A 155 -12.48 -8.91 -17.71
C LEU A 155 -13.40 -10.04 -18.17
N SER A 156 -12.96 -11.30 -18.05
CA SER A 156 -13.80 -12.46 -18.39
C SER A 156 -14.99 -12.66 -17.44
N ASN A 157 -14.96 -12.05 -16.25
CA ASN A 157 -16.02 -12.14 -15.25
C ASN A 157 -16.72 -10.77 -15.02
N ALA A 158 -16.65 -9.85 -15.98
CA ALA A 158 -17.09 -8.46 -15.81
C ALA A 158 -18.55 -8.33 -15.33
N GLN A 159 -19.46 -9.19 -15.80
CA GLN A 159 -20.85 -9.18 -15.34
C GLN A 159 -20.94 -9.46 -13.83
N LYS A 160 -20.31 -10.53 -13.37
CA LYS A 160 -20.29 -10.90 -11.95
C LYS A 160 -19.67 -9.81 -11.08
N VAL A 161 -18.60 -9.18 -11.57
CA VAL A 161 -18.00 -8.02 -10.90
C VAL A 161 -19.00 -6.87 -10.81
N GLY A 162 -19.71 -6.55 -11.90
CA GLY A 162 -20.74 -5.52 -11.92
C GLY A 162 -21.90 -5.79 -10.97
N GLU A 163 -22.32 -7.06 -10.82
CA GLU A 163 -23.35 -7.47 -9.86
C GLU A 163 -22.88 -7.21 -8.41
N ILE A 164 -21.64 -7.58 -8.08
CA ILE A 164 -21.07 -7.34 -6.73
C ILE A 164 -20.93 -5.84 -6.42
N VAL A 165 -20.53 -5.02 -7.39
CA VAL A 165 -20.30 -3.57 -7.20
C VAL A 165 -21.60 -2.78 -7.12
N LYS A 166 -22.69 -3.32 -7.70
CA LYS A 166 -24.00 -2.66 -7.69
C LYS A 166 -24.66 -2.69 -6.29
N ASP A 167 -24.37 -3.72 -5.51
CA ASP A 167 -24.88 -3.91 -4.15
C ASP A 167 -24.10 -3.06 -3.12
#